data_AF-A0A427G0I5-F1
#
_entry.id   AF-A0A427G0I5-F1
#
_cell.length_a   1.000
_cell.length_b   1.000
_cell.length_c   1.000
_cell.angle_alpha   90.00
_cell.angle_beta   90.00
_cell.angle_gamma   90.00
#
_symmetry.space_group_name_H-M   'P 1'
#
loop_
_entity.id
_entity.type
_entity.pdbx_description
1 polymer ?
#
loop_
_entity_poly.entity_id
_entity_poly.type
_entity_poly.pdbx_seq_one_letter_code
_entity_poly.pdbx_strand_id
1 'polypeptide(L)'
;MLQEQLPTPLLEQVQQRLARLLGPSCIVTLASSENDQGVSHYHLAIQHEGHGISLEDSGIISADFADRLLAMVGQVSTLLDSETLKRMASAEPSRPLVWISDRSGPCQTQPSAST
;
A
#
# COMPACT_ATOMS: atom_id res chain seq x y z
N MET A 1 20.94 25.96 6.43
CA MET A 1 19.73 25.16 6.70
C MET A 1 20.08 23.73 6.37
N LEU A 2 20.39 22.90 7.38
CA LEU A 2 20.66 21.48 7.15
C LEU A 2 19.33 20.83 6.74
N GLN A 3 19.23 20.41 5.48
CA GLN A 3 18.10 19.66 4.97
C GLN A 3 18.06 18.33 5.71
N GLU A 4 16.99 18.07 6.46
CA GLU A 4 16.66 16.72 6.92
C GLU A 4 16.22 15.89 5.72
N GLN A 5 17.16 15.59 4.81
CA GLN A 5 16.99 14.45 3.93
C GLN A 5 16.75 13.26 4.85
N LEU A 6 15.59 12.63 4.74
CA LEU A 6 15.37 11.35 5.38
C LEU A 6 16.53 10.47 4.91
N PRO A 7 17.43 10.03 5.79
CA PRO A 7 18.64 9.39 5.33
C PRO A 7 18.18 8.11 4.61
N THR A 8 18.57 7.94 3.35
CA THR A 8 18.34 6.73 2.53
C THR A 8 18.38 5.41 3.34
N PRO A 9 19.29 5.22 4.33
CA PRO A 9 19.25 4.03 5.18
C PRO A 9 17.95 3.80 5.95
N LEU A 10 17.18 4.83 6.33
CA LEU A 10 15.91 4.67 7.05
C LEU A 10 14.82 4.09 6.14
N LEU A 11 14.68 4.59 4.91
CA LEU A 11 13.73 4.04 3.93
C LEU A 11 14.03 2.59 3.61
N GLU A 12 15.31 2.27 3.37
CA GLU A 12 15.74 0.89 3.16
C GLU A 12 15.46 0.00 4.38
N GLN A 13 15.72 0.49 5.59
CA GLN A 13 15.41 -0.24 6.82
C GLN A 13 13.92 -0.51 6.98
N VAL A 14 13.07 0.50 6.69
CA VAL A 14 11.61 0.34 6.71
C VAL A 14 11.20 -0.69 5.66
N GLN A 15 11.63 -0.56 4.41
CA GLN A 15 11.31 -1.52 3.35
C GLN A 15 11.72 -2.95 3.73
N GLN A 16 12.96 -3.14 4.21
CA GLN A 16 13.46 -4.45 4.64
C GLN A 16 12.68 -5.01 5.83
N ARG A 17 12.17 -4.15 6.72
CA ARG A 17 11.35 -4.57 7.84
C ARG A 17 9.96 -5.01 7.36
N LEU A 18 9.33 -4.24 6.48
CA LEU A 18 8.04 -4.58 5.88
C LEU A 18 8.12 -5.89 5.09
N ALA A 19 9.15 -6.06 4.25
CA ALA A 19 9.37 -7.29 3.50
C ALA A 19 9.54 -8.51 4.42
N ARG A 20 10.26 -8.37 5.55
CA ARG A 20 10.39 -9.44 6.54
C ARG A 20 9.08 -9.80 7.24
N LEU A 21 8.20 -8.83 7.46
CA LEU A 21 6.90 -9.07 8.11
C LEU A 21 5.91 -9.76 7.16
N LEU A 22 5.93 -9.41 5.88
CA LEU A 22 5.04 -9.99 4.87
C LEU A 22 5.53 -11.34 4.33
N GLY A 23 6.84 -11.59 4.41
CA GLY A 23 7.44 -12.85 3.96
C GLY A 23 7.77 -12.86 2.46
N PRO A 24 8.34 -13.97 1.97
CA PRO A 24 8.97 -14.04 0.64
C PRO A 24 7.99 -13.99 -0.54
N SER A 25 6.71 -14.26 -0.31
CA SER A 25 5.67 -14.21 -1.35
C SER A 25 5.18 -12.79 -1.65
N CYS A 26 5.68 -11.80 -0.90
CA CYS A 26 5.37 -10.40 -1.08
C CYS A 26 6.59 -9.63 -1.58
N ILE A 27 6.41 -8.92 -2.70
CA ILE A 27 7.35 -7.92 -3.19
C ILE A 27 6.95 -6.58 -2.59
N VAL A 28 7.87 -5.94 -1.87
CA VAL A 28 7.64 -4.63 -1.23
C VAL A 28 8.59 -3.61 -1.83
N THR A 29 8.03 -2.54 -2.39
CA THR A 29 8.77 -1.43 -2.98
C THR A 29 8.39 -0.15 -2.26
N LEU A 30 9.38 0.55 -1.70
CA LEU A 30 9.18 1.83 -1.03
C LEU A 30 10.09 2.87 -1.67
N ALA A 31 9.50 3.90 -2.24
CA ALA A 31 10.19 5.02 -2.85
C ALA A 31 9.85 6.32 -2.12
N SER A 32 10.78 7.27 -2.12
CA SER A 32 10.54 8.64 -1.68
C SER A 32 10.81 9.60 -2.82
N SER A 33 9.99 10.63 -2.92
CA SER A 33 10.17 11.75 -3.83
C SER A 33 10.03 13.05 -3.06
N GLU A 34 10.83 14.06 -3.37
CA GLU A 34 10.69 15.39 -2.79
C GLU A 34 10.06 16.33 -3.83
N ASN A 35 9.13 17.17 -3.40
CA ASN A 35 8.55 18.19 -4.29
C ASN A 35 9.36 19.50 -4.23
N ASP A 36 9.04 20.45 -5.13
CA ASP A 36 9.71 21.75 -5.21
C ASP A 36 9.55 22.62 -3.94
N GLN A 37 8.70 22.21 -2.99
CA GLN A 37 8.46 22.86 -1.70
C GLN A 37 9.22 22.18 -0.56
N GLY A 38 10.06 21.18 -0.84
CA GLY A 38 10.83 20.44 0.17
C GLY A 38 9.99 19.47 1.00
N VAL A 39 8.77 19.15 0.56
CA VAL A 39 7.92 18.13 1.21
C VAL A 39 8.29 16.77 0.64
N SER A 40 8.74 15.86 1.50
CA SER A 40 9.02 14.48 1.11
C SER A 40 7.73 13.66 1.08
N HIS A 41 7.45 13.05 -0.06
CA HIS A 41 6.37 12.10 -0.29
C HIS A 41 6.93 10.69 -0.36
N TYR A 42 6.15 9.71 0.05
CA TYR A 42 6.45 8.30 -0.16
C TYR A 42 5.46 7.66 -1.13
N HIS A 43 5.92 6.60 -1.77
CA HIS A 43 5.11 5.68 -2.54
C HIS A 43 5.47 4.26 -2.12
N LEU A 44 4.50 3.53 -1.60
CA LEU A 44 4.59 2.13 -1.21
C LEU A 44 3.78 1.29 -2.19
N ALA A 45 4.39 0.22 -2.68
CA ALA A 45 3.70 -0.83 -3.41
C ALA A 45 4.03 -2.19 -2.76
N ILE A 46 2.99 -3.00 -2.53
CA ILE A 46 3.08 -4.36 -2.01
C ILE A 46 2.35 -5.28 -2.99
N GLN A 47 3.07 -6.22 -3.57
CA GLN A 47 2.52 -7.20 -4.49
C GLN A 47 2.66 -8.61 -3.91
N HIS A 48 1.55 -9.37 -3.86
CA HIS A 48 1.55 -10.76 -3.43
C HIS A 48 1.42 -11.69 -4.65
N GLU A 49 2.49 -12.42 -4.97
CA GLU A 49 2.57 -13.24 -6.18
C GLU A 49 1.57 -14.40 -6.18
N GLY A 50 1.32 -15.01 -5.01
CA GLY A 50 0.46 -16.20 -4.91
C GLY A 50 -1.03 -15.95 -5.16
N HIS A 51 -1.50 -14.71 -4.97
CA HIS A 51 -2.92 -14.37 -5.08
C HIS A 51 -3.21 -13.26 -6.11
N GLY A 52 -2.17 -12.71 -6.74
CA GLY A 52 -2.31 -11.60 -7.70
C GLY A 52 -2.83 -10.30 -7.06
N ILE A 53 -2.57 -10.09 -5.77
CA ILE A 53 -3.03 -8.91 -5.04
C ILE A 53 -1.95 -7.85 -5.11
N SER A 54 -2.32 -6.62 -5.47
CA SER A 54 -1.48 -5.44 -5.36
C SER A 54 -2.14 -4.46 -4.39
N LEU A 55 -1.34 -3.89 -3.49
CA LEU A 55 -1.74 -2.80 -2.63
C LEU A 55 -0.74 -1.66 -2.80
N GLU A 56 -1.28 -0.47 -3.03
CA GLU A 56 -0.50 0.75 -3.24
C GLU A 56 -0.96 1.79 -2.24
N ASP A 57 0.00 2.49 -1.64
CA ASP A 57 -0.26 3.60 -0.73
C ASP A 57 0.74 4.73 -1.00
N SER A 58 0.29 5.97 -0.91
CA SER A 58 1.16 7.12 -1.09
C SER A 58 0.73 8.25 -0.17
N GLY A 59 1.71 9.05 0.27
CA GLY A 59 1.42 10.10 1.22
C GLY A 59 2.64 10.95 1.54
N ILE A 60 2.47 11.84 2.51
CA ILE A 60 3.55 12.69 3.02
C ILE A 60 4.33 11.90 4.07
N ILE A 61 5.65 12.00 4.04
CA ILE A 61 6.52 11.48 5.09
C ILE A 61 6.41 12.43 6.29
N SER A 62 5.74 11.96 7.33
CA SER A 62 5.55 12.66 8.61
C SER A 62 6.11 11.82 9.76
N ALA A 63 6.10 12.36 10.98
CA ALA A 63 6.68 11.69 12.15
C ALA A 63 6.09 10.29 12.42
N ASP A 64 4.81 10.08 12.09
CA ASP A 64 4.05 8.83 12.25
C ASP A 64 4.07 7.93 11.00
N PHE A 65 4.85 8.28 9.98
CA PHE A 65 4.98 7.52 8.73
C PHE A 65 5.28 6.04 8.95
N ALA A 66 6.30 5.72 9.76
CA ALA A 66 6.72 4.34 9.98
C ALA A 66 5.63 3.52 10.68
N ASP A 67 4.97 4.11 11.69
CA ASP A 67 3.89 3.46 12.43
C ASP A 67 2.69 3.17 11.53
N ARG A 68 2.32 4.11 10.66
CA ARG A 68 1.25 3.91 9.67
C ARG A 68 1.56 2.77 8.72
N LEU A 69 2.77 2.72 8.16
CA LEU A 69 3.17 1.64 7.25
C LEU A 69 3.20 0.27 7.95
N LEU A 70 3.67 0.22 9.20
CA LEU A 70 3.65 -1.00 10.00
C LEU A 70 2.22 -1.48 10.30
N ALA A 71 1.32 -0.56 10.67
CA ALA A 71 -0.08 -0.89 10.90
C ALA A 71 -0.75 -1.41 9.62
N MET A 72 -0.48 -0.77 8.48
CA MET A 72 -0.97 -1.19 7.16
C MET A 72 -0.48 -2.59 6.80
N VAL A 73 0.81 -2.86 6.96
CA VAL A 73 1.39 -4.18 6.71
C VAL A 73 0.80 -5.25 7.63
N GLY A 74 0.51 -4.92 8.90
CA GLY A 74 -0.21 -5.80 9.80
C GLY A 74 -1.62 -6.16 9.30
N GLN A 75 -2.35 -5.17 8.76
CA GLN A 75 -3.67 -5.41 8.15
C GLN A 75 -3.56 -6.27 6.89
N VAL A 76 -2.58 -6.02 6.02
CA VAL A 76 -2.34 -6.83 4.82
C VAL A 76 -1.97 -8.26 5.18
N SER A 77 -1.08 -8.47 6.15
CA SER A 77 -0.72 -9.80 6.63
C SER A 77 -1.94 -10.56 7.16
N THR A 78 -2.79 -9.89 7.94
CA THR A 78 -4.05 -10.48 8.45
C THR A 78 -5.00 -10.83 7.31
N LEU A 79 -5.09 -9.98 6.28
CA LEU A 79 -5.92 -10.23 5.09
C LEU A 79 -5.40 -11.43 4.28
N LEU A 80 -4.07 -11.53 4.09
CA LEU A 80 -3.42 -12.62 3.38
C LEU A 80 -3.61 -13.97 4.11
N ASP A 81 -3.66 -13.97 5.44
CA ASP A 81 -3.95 -15.18 6.22
C ASP A 81 -5.45 -15.55 6.25
N SER A 82 -6.34 -14.63 5.86
CA SER A 82 -7.78 -14.86 5.98
C SER A 82 -8.28 -16.07 5.19
N GLU A 83 -9.18 -16.84 5.81
CA GLU A 83 -9.84 -17.98 5.13
C GLU A 83 -10.58 -17.55 3.87
N THR A 84 -11.12 -16.33 3.84
CA THR A 84 -11.78 -15.77 2.67
C THR A 84 -10.83 -15.70 1.49
N LEU A 85 -9.62 -15.18 1.68
CA LEU A 85 -8.64 -15.07 0.61
C LEU A 85 -8.12 -16.44 0.15
N LYS A 86 -7.92 -17.36 1.10
CA LYS A 86 -7.55 -18.76 0.83
C LYS A 86 -8.62 -19.47 -0.03
N ARG A 87 -9.91 -19.27 0.27
CA ARG A 87 -11.03 -19.79 -0.54
C ARG A 87 -11.12 -19.10 -1.90
N MET A 88 -10.81 -17.80 -2.00
CA MET A 88 -10.80 -17.06 -3.28
C MET A 88 -9.68 -17.47 -4.23
N ALA A 89 -8.56 -17.97 -3.71
CA ALA A 89 -7.45 -18.52 -4.49
C ALA A 89 -7.58 -20.03 -4.77
N SER A 90 -8.51 -20.70 -4.08
CA SER A 90 -8.89 -22.09 -4.36
C SER A 90 -9.63 -22.19 -5.71
N ALA A 91 -9.51 -23.34 -6.37
CA ALA A 91 -10.21 -23.65 -7.62
C ALA A 91 -11.71 -23.93 -7.43
N GLU A 92 -12.28 -23.57 -6.28
CA GLU A 92 -13.69 -23.82 -5.97
C GLU A 92 -14.62 -22.94 -6.83
N PRO A 93 -15.67 -23.54 -7.43
CA PRO A 93 -16.52 -22.88 -8.43
C PRO A 93 -17.41 -21.78 -7.86
N SER A 94 -17.62 -21.74 -6.54
CA SER A 94 -18.41 -20.73 -5.83
C SER A 94 -17.55 -19.53 -5.39
N ARG A 95 -16.86 -18.90 -6.35
CA ARG A 95 -15.97 -17.75 -6.09
C ARG A 95 -16.79 -16.46 -5.94
N PRO A 96 -16.84 -15.83 -4.75
CA PRO A 96 -17.54 -14.55 -4.60
C PRO A 96 -16.71 -13.43 -5.26
N LEU A 97 -17.26 -12.81 -6.31
CA LEU A 97 -16.75 -11.55 -6.83
C LEU A 97 -17.31 -10.43 -5.96
N VAL A 98 -16.46 -9.78 -5.17
CA VAL A 98 -16.86 -8.61 -4.38
C VAL A 98 -16.15 -7.37 -4.93
N TRP A 99 -16.94 -6.35 -5.29
CA TRP A 99 -16.44 -5.03 -5.64
C TRP A 99 -16.52 -4.15 -4.40
N ILE A 100 -15.38 -3.67 -3.92
CA ILE A 100 -15.32 -2.74 -2.79
C ILE A 100 -14.95 -1.38 -3.38
N SER A 101 -15.94 -0.51 -3.53
CA SER A 101 -15.69 0.91 -3.83
C SER A 101 -15.23 1.64 -2.57
N ASP A 102 -14.34 2.61 -2.74
CA ASP A 102 -13.87 3.50 -1.68
C ASP A 102 -15.05 4.10 -0.90
N ARG A 103 -15.01 3.95 0.44
CA ARG A 103 -15.90 4.64 1.37
C ARG A 103 -15.15 5.83 1.95
N SER A 104 -14.84 6.86 1.16
CA SER A 104 -14.79 8.29 1.49
C SER A 104 -14.06 9.10 0.40
N GLY A 105 -14.67 9.23 -0.78
CA GLY A 105 -14.26 10.23 -1.78
C GLY A 105 -15.48 10.97 -2.30
N PRO A 106 -15.50 12.32 -2.36
CA PRO A 106 -16.66 13.04 -2.85
C PRO A 106 -16.88 12.67 -4.32
N CYS A 107 -18.09 12.19 -4.62
CA CYS A 107 -18.60 12.03 -5.96
C CYS A 107 -18.58 13.40 -6.66
N GLN A 108 -17.50 13.71 -7.37
CA GLN A 108 -17.52 14.79 -8.35
C GLN A 108 -18.18 14.25 -9.61
N THR A 109 -19.48 14.48 -9.71
CA THR A 109 -20.25 14.31 -10.94
C THR A 109 -19.74 15.33 -11.95
N GLN A 110 -18.92 14.90 -12.89
CA GLN A 110 -18.56 15.71 -14.05
C GLN A 110 -19.79 15.79 -14.97
N PRO A 111 -20.33 16.98 -15.29
CA PRO A 111 -21.48 17.07 -16.17
C PRO A 111 -21.07 16.64 -17.58
N SER A 112 -21.72 15.61 -18.09
CA SER A 112 -21.61 15.21 -19.49
C SER A 112 -22.10 16.37 -20.37
N ALA A 113 -21.20 16.94 -21.16
CA ALA A 113 -21.59 17.81 -22.26
C ALA A 113 -22.47 16.99 -23.21
N SER A 114 -23.75 17.39 -23.29
CA SER A 114 -24.66 16.91 -24.32
C SER A 114 -24.39 17.69 -25.61
N THR A 115 -24.48 16.96 -26.71
CA THR A 115 -24.41 17.29 -28.14
C THR A 115 -24.76 18.72 -28.53
#